data_AF-A0A891XIN2-F1
#
_entry.id   AF-A0A891XIN2-F1
#
_cell.length_a   1.000
_cell.length_b   1.000
_cell.length_c   1.000
_cell.angle_alpha   90.00
_cell.angle_beta   90.00
_cell.angle_gamma   90.00
#
_symmetry.space_group_name_H-M   'P 1'
#
loop_
_entity.id
_entity.type
_entity.pdbx_description
1 polymer ?
#
loop_
_entity_poly.entity_id
_entity_poly.type
_entity_poly.pdbx_seq_one_letter_code
_entity_poly.pdbx_strand_id
1 'polypeptide(L)' 'RGLCFCGKCRCHPGFEGSACQCERTTEGCLNSRRVECSGRGRCRCNVCECHSGYQLPLCQECPGCPSP' A
#
# COMPACT_ATOMS: atom_id res chain seq x y z
N ARG A 1 6.19 -10.68 -9.66
CA ARG A 1 7.08 -11.22 -10.70
C ARG A 1 8.52 -11.30 -10.20
N GLY A 2 9.17 -12.45 -10.35
CA GLY A 2 10.55 -12.68 -9.89
C GLY A 2 11.05 -14.09 -10.23
N LEU A 3 12.31 -14.35 -9.88
CA LEU A 3 12.95 -15.67 -10.03
C LEU A 3 13.00 -16.36 -8.66
N CYS A 4 12.57 -17.62 -8.59
CA CYS A 4 12.67 -18.41 -7.36
C CYS A 4 13.96 -19.23 -7.36
N PHE A 5 14.76 -19.09 -6.31
CA PHE A 5 15.98 -19.86 -6.09
C PHE A 5 15.93 -20.52 -4.71
N CYS A 6 15.88 -21.86 -4.68
CA CYS A 6 15.89 -22.66 -3.44
C CYS A 6 14.87 -22.17 -2.38
N GLY A 7 13.62 -21.93 -2.81
CA GLY A 7 12.54 -21.49 -1.92
C GLY A 7 12.54 -19.99 -1.55
N LYS A 8 13.52 -19.21 -2.02
CA LYS A 8 13.52 -17.74 -1.89
C LYS A 8 13.24 -17.08 -3.23
N CYS A 9 12.25 -16.19 -3.28
CA CYS A 9 11.95 -15.40 -4.46
C CYS A 9 12.84 -14.14 -4.50
N ARG A 10 13.57 -13.99 -5.60
CA ARG A 10 14.31 -12.77 -5.95
C ARG A 10 13.46 -11.96 -6.93
N CYS A 11 12.91 -10.84 -6.45
CA CYS A 11 11.99 -10.04 -7.24
C CYS A 11 12.70 -9.28 -8.35
N HIS A 12 12.01 -9.12 -9.49
CA HIS A 12 12.47 -8.22 -10.51
C HIS A 12 12.42 -6.77 -10.01
N PRO A 13 13.20 -5.85 -10.60
CA PRO A 13 13.11 -4.43 -10.27
C PRO A 13 11.68 -3.94 -10.35
N GLY A 14 11.21 -3.25 -9.31
CA GLY A 14 9.83 -2.78 -9.23
C GLY A 14 8.82 -3.79 -8.66
N PHE A 15 9.24 -4.96 -8.17
CA PHE A 15 8.37 -5.90 -7.44
C PHE A 15 8.93 -6.21 -6.05
N GLU A 16 8.03 -6.49 -5.11
CA GLU A 16 8.33 -6.84 -3.72
C GLU A 16 7.35 -7.90 -3.17
N GLY A 17 7.58 -8.33 -1.93
CA GLY A 17 6.83 -9.39 -1.27
C GLY A 17 7.52 -10.75 -1.33
N SER A 18 7.08 -11.67 -0.47
CA SER A 18 7.66 -13.02 -0.32
C SER A 18 7.62 -13.85 -1.59
N ALA A 19 6.61 -13.63 -2.44
CA ALA A 19 6.45 -14.25 -3.76
C ALA A 19 6.59 -13.23 -4.89
N CYS A 20 7.11 -12.04 -4.60
CA CYS A 20 7.15 -10.92 -5.53
C CYS A 20 5.77 -10.53 -6.07
N GLN A 21 4.72 -10.77 -5.28
CA GLN A 21 3.34 -10.59 -5.69
C GLN A 21 2.93 -9.12 -5.78
N CYS A 22 3.74 -8.23 -5.19
CA CYS A 22 3.44 -6.82 -5.10
C CYS A 22 4.30 -6.03 -6.08
N GLU A 23 3.72 -5.02 -6.70
CA GLU A 23 4.51 -3.96 -7.32
C GLU A 23 5.05 -3.03 -6.24
N ARG A 24 6.29 -2.59 -6.41
CA ARG A 24 6.98 -1.62 -5.55
C ARG A 24 6.53 -0.18 -5.82
N THR A 25 5.48 -0.03 -6.64
CA THR A 25 4.85 1.25 -6.93
C THR A 25 3.90 1.60 -5.78
N THR A 26 3.68 2.89 -5.57
CA THR A 26 2.71 3.40 -4.60
C THR A 26 1.54 4.09 -5.29
N GLU A 27 1.44 3.96 -6.63
CA GLU A 27 0.40 4.63 -7.42
C GLU A 27 -1.02 4.25 -6.98
N GLY A 28 -1.25 2.99 -6.61
CA GLY A 28 -2.55 2.55 -6.08
C GLY A 28 -2.90 3.13 -4.71
N CYS A 29 -1.93 3.70 -4.00
CA CYS A 29 -2.11 4.34 -2.71
C CYS A 29 -2.20 5.87 -2.79
N LEU A 30 -2.05 6.47 -3.98
CA LEU A 30 -2.13 7.92 -4.17
C LEU A 30 -3.59 8.36 -4.33
N ASN A 31 -4.03 9.32 -3.52
CA ASN A 31 -5.33 9.97 -3.72
C ASN A 31 -5.27 11.00 -4.87
N SER A 32 -6.40 11.66 -5.16
CA SER A 32 -6.52 12.67 -6.22
C SER A 32 -5.55 13.86 -6.07
N ARG A 33 -4.99 14.06 -4.87
CA ARG A 33 -3.98 15.10 -4.57
C ARG A 33 -2.55 14.55 -4.57
N ARG A 34 -2.36 13.31 -5.03
CA ARG A 34 -1.09 12.56 -4.97
C ARG A 34 -0.53 12.43 -3.55
N VAL A 35 -1.40 12.33 -2.56
CA VAL A 35 -1.01 12.03 -1.17
C VAL A 35 -1.20 10.54 -0.92
N GLU A 36 -0.12 9.87 -0.52
CA GLU A 36 -0.14 8.45 -0.15
C GLU A 36 -1.03 8.22 1.07
N CYS A 37 -2.03 7.35 0.93
CA CYS A 37 -2.96 6.96 2.01
C CYS A 37 -3.50 8.17 2.79
N SER A 38 -3.68 9.29 2.10
CA SER A 38 -4.10 10.59 2.66
C SER A 38 -3.28 11.07 3.88
N GLY A 39 -2.04 10.60 4.03
CA GLY A 39 -1.16 10.86 5.17
C GLY A 39 -1.59 10.16 6.47
N ARG A 40 -2.54 9.22 6.38
CA ARG A 40 -3.23 8.57 7.51
C ARG A 40 -3.02 7.05 7.49
N GLY A 41 -1.94 6.60 6.87
CA GLY A 41 -1.59 5.19 6.74
C GLY A 41 -0.26 5.04 6.00
N ARG A 42 0.09 3.79 5.69
CA ARG A 42 1.29 3.44 4.95
C ARG A 42 0.93 2.60 3.73
N CYS A 43 1.54 2.88 2.58
CA CYS A 43 1.34 2.02 1.41
C CYS A 43 2.14 0.72 1.53
N ARG A 44 1.46 -0.42 1.34
CA ARG A 44 2.07 -1.73 1.12
C ARG A 44 1.42 -2.40 -0.07
N CYS A 45 2.23 -2.77 -1.06
CA CYS A 45 1.73 -3.52 -2.20
C CYS A 45 0.57 -2.84 -2.94
N ASN A 46 0.64 -1.50 -3.12
CA ASN A 46 -0.46 -0.68 -3.67
C ASN A 46 -1.77 -0.72 -2.88
N VAL A 47 -1.73 -1.13 -1.61
CA VAL A 47 -2.84 -1.11 -0.67
C VAL A 47 -2.45 -0.28 0.54
N CYS A 48 -3.36 0.57 1.01
CA CYS A 48 -3.11 1.38 2.20
C CYS A 48 -3.35 0.59 3.49
N GLU A 49 -2.32 0.47 4.32
CA GLU A 49 -2.47 0.09 5.72
C GLU A 49 -2.83 1.34 6.52
N CYS A 50 -4.12 1.55 6.74
CA CYS A 50 -4.64 2.72 7.45
C CYS A 50 -4.34 2.69 8.95
N HIS A 51 -4.12 3.88 9.54
CA HIS A 51 -4.11 4.04 10.98
C HIS A 51 -5.50 3.73 11.57
N SER A 52 -5.55 3.44 12.87
CA SER A 52 -6.79 3.10 13.58
C SER A 52 -7.88 4.16 13.38
N GLY A 53 -9.08 3.69 13.00
CA GLY A 53 -10.24 4.53 12.75
C GLY A 53 -10.41 4.98 11.29
N TYR A 54 -9.38 4.89 10.45
CA TYR A 54 -9.46 5.25 9.04
C TYR A 54 -9.83 4.07 8.14
N GLN A 55 -10.58 4.35 7.08
CA GLN A 55 -11.10 3.34 6.16
C GLN A 55 -10.36 3.31 4.82
N LEU A 56 -10.18 2.10 4.30
CA LEU A 56 -9.76 1.83 2.93
C LEU A 56 -10.71 2.50 1.91
N PRO A 57 -10.25 2.74 0.66
CA PRO A 57 -8.97 2.31 0.08
C PRO A 57 -7.78 3.25 0.35
N LEU A 58 -8.02 4.50 0.73
CA LEU A 58 -7.00 5.56 0.80
C LEU A 58 -6.93 6.28 2.16
N CYS A 59 -7.52 5.69 3.21
CA CYS A 59 -7.54 6.24 4.57
C CYS A 59 -8.12 7.66 4.64
N GLN A 60 -9.10 7.94 3.77
CA GLN A 60 -9.74 9.26 3.66
C GLN A 60 -10.80 9.45 4.73
N GLU A 61 -11.65 8.43 4.90
CA GLU A 61 -12.80 8.48 5.80
C GLU A 61 -12.43 7.94 7.17
N CYS A 62 -12.95 8.56 8.22
CA CYS A 62 -12.88 8.07 9.58
C CYS A 62 -14.25 8.25 10.26
N PRO A 63 -15.13 7.22 10.23
CA PRO A 63 -16.49 7.34 10.72
C PRO A 63 -16.57 7.58 12.23
N GLY A 64 -15.50 7.25 12.98
CA GLY A 64 -15.37 7.53 14.41
C GLY A 64 -14.65 8.84 14.73
N CYS A 65 -14.13 9.57 13.74
CA CYS A 65 -13.48 10.84 13.98
C CYS A 65 -14.52 11.96 13.97
N PRO A 66 -14.49 12.90 14.92
CA PRO A 66 -15.31 14.09 14.83
C PRO A 66 -14.94 14.83 13.53
N SER A 67 -15.95 15.06 12.69
CA SER A 67 -15.81 15.90 11.51
C SER A 67 -15.39 17.30 11.97
N PRO A 68 -14.34 17.91 11.37
CA PRO A 68 -14.01 19.30 11.63
C PRO A 68 -15.12 20.25 11.14
#